data_AF-A0AAW0IQJ8-F1
#
_entry.id   AF-A0AAW0IQJ8-F1
#
_cell.length_a   1.000
_cell.length_b   1.000
_cell.length_c   1.000
_cell.angle_alpha   90.00
_cell.angle_beta   90.00
_cell.angle_gamma   90.00
#
_symmetry.space_group_name_H-M   'P 1'
#
loop_
_entity.id
_entity.type
_entity.pdbx_description
1 polymer ?
#
loop_
_entity_poly.entity_id
_entity_poly.type
_entity_poly.pdbx_seq_one_letter_code
_entity_poly.pdbx_strand_id
1 'polypeptide(L)'
;MFRLVCLNLPQQLKHRALPHSHAHLFSKLFNTNETPSFIVSFLQKSCGLSLESAISASKKVNIVSTKNPNSVVELLTTHGLTQTHVKSLITSRPVLLLADLDNTLKPNLELFESLGFSSTSLGKMLTKDPRVLESDAYTVVEFFRAHGFSDQQISDLTMKRPTLYLFNAHKIFKPKLEFFRSLGLSELEIAKILSTEPYILERSLENQIIPCVQELRRILGNDENVLKAIKACYWDNGCIMNHE
;
A
#
# COMPACT_ATOMS: atom_id res chain seq x y z
N MET A 1 8.57 17.88 9.58
CA MET A 1 9.22 17.70 10.90
C MET A 1 9.44 16.24 11.27
N PHE A 2 8.40 15.40 11.37
CA PHE A 2 8.54 13.96 11.69
C PHE A 2 9.55 13.23 10.79
N ARG A 3 9.55 13.50 9.47
CA ARG A 3 10.57 12.97 8.55
C ARG A 3 12.00 13.28 8.98
N LEU A 4 12.29 14.54 9.33
CA LEU A 4 13.63 15.02 9.66
C LEU A 4 14.08 14.49 11.03
N VAL A 5 13.19 14.50 12.03
CA VAL A 5 13.50 13.98 13.37
C VAL A 5 13.66 12.46 13.33
N CYS A 6 12.81 11.74 12.60
CA CYS A 6 12.93 10.28 12.43
C CYS A 6 14.18 9.85 11.64
N LEU A 7 14.73 10.69 10.76
CA LEU A 7 15.97 10.40 10.04
C LEU A 7 17.20 10.49 10.95
N ASN A 8 17.15 11.38 11.96
CA ASN A 8 18.21 11.62 12.94
C ASN A 8 18.16 10.68 14.16
N LEU A 9 17.13 9.83 14.28
CA LEU A 9 17.09 8.79 15.32
C LEU A 9 18.18 7.71 15.09
N PRO A 10 18.77 7.16 16.16
CA PRO A 10 19.76 6.08 16.10
C PRO A 10 19.33 4.93 15.18
N GLN A 11 20.27 4.34 14.44
CA GLN A 11 19.97 3.27 13.47
C GLN A 11 19.25 2.06 14.09
N GLN A 12 19.48 1.76 15.37
CA GLN A 12 18.82 0.67 16.11
C GLN A 12 17.30 0.84 16.24
N LEU A 13 16.79 2.06 16.08
CA LEU A 13 15.37 2.36 16.14
C LEU A 13 14.70 2.32 14.76
N LYS A 14 15.44 2.06 13.66
CA LYS A 14 14.92 2.16 12.28
C LYS A 14 14.02 1.00 11.82
N HIS A 15 13.63 0.08 12.70
CA HIS A 15 12.75 -1.04 12.37
C HIS A 15 11.37 -0.56 11.87
N ARG A 16 10.95 -1.06 10.70
CA ARG A 16 9.61 -0.82 10.14
C ARG A 16 8.62 -1.79 10.76
N ALA A 17 7.35 -1.40 10.84
CA ALA A 17 6.29 -2.37 11.07
C ALA A 17 6.33 -3.40 9.93
N LEU A 18 6.35 -4.69 10.27
CA LEU A 18 6.29 -5.76 9.27
C LEU A 18 4.84 -5.93 8.82
N PRO A 19 4.57 -5.90 7.50
CA PRO A 19 3.28 -6.33 6.96
C PRO A 19 2.94 -7.73 7.46
N HIS A 20 1.66 -8.07 7.50
CA HIS A 20 1.31 -9.46 7.73
C HIS A 20 1.84 -10.29 6.57
N SER A 21 2.71 -11.23 6.93
CA SER A 21 3.21 -12.25 6.03
C SER A 21 2.05 -13.17 5.65
N HIS A 22 1.33 -12.84 4.58
CA HIS A 22 0.71 -13.86 3.73
C HIS A 22 1.74 -14.49 2.77
N ALA A 23 3.05 -14.29 3.01
CA ALA A 23 4.11 -14.95 2.25
C ALA A 23 4.26 -16.44 2.61
N HIS A 24 3.50 -16.97 3.57
CA HIS A 24 3.65 -18.34 4.05
C HIS A 24 2.80 -19.42 3.36
N LEU A 25 2.23 -19.17 2.17
CA LEU A 25 1.52 -20.24 1.44
C LEU A 25 2.06 -20.62 0.05
N PHE A 26 3.04 -19.90 -0.51
CA PHE A 26 3.49 -20.21 -1.88
C PHE A 26 5.01 -20.40 -2.06
N SER A 27 5.74 -20.71 -0.98
CA SER A 27 7.17 -21.07 -1.08
C SER A 27 7.42 -22.54 -1.46
N LYS A 28 6.44 -23.26 -2.02
CA LYS A 28 6.76 -24.48 -2.78
C LYS A 28 7.43 -24.03 -4.08
N LEU A 29 8.73 -23.74 -3.98
CA LEU A 29 9.64 -23.63 -5.11
C LEU A 29 9.50 -24.92 -5.91
N PHE A 30 8.80 -24.85 -7.04
CA PHE A 30 8.71 -25.96 -7.97
C PHE A 30 10.08 -26.11 -8.61
N ASN A 31 10.84 -27.07 -8.08
CA ASN A 31 12.12 -27.48 -8.63
C ASN A 31 11.84 -28.41 -9.82
N THR A 32 11.42 -27.82 -10.95
CA THR A 32 11.32 -28.54 -12.22
C THR A 32 12.28 -27.87 -13.20
N ASN A 33 13.33 -28.60 -13.59
CA ASN A 33 14.39 -28.13 -14.49
C ASN A 33 13.90 -27.76 -15.91
N GLU A 34 12.60 -27.90 -16.19
CA GLU A 34 11.95 -27.46 -17.42
C GLU A 34 10.72 -26.62 -17.06
N THR A 35 10.79 -25.32 -17.32
CA THR A 35 9.62 -24.44 -17.28
C THR A 35 8.70 -24.82 -18.45
N PRO A 36 7.41 -25.13 -18.24
CA PRO A 36 6.54 -25.53 -19.35
C PRO A 36 6.46 -24.45 -20.41
N SER A 37 6.88 -24.78 -21.64
CA SER A 37 6.95 -23.85 -22.79
C SER A 37 5.63 -23.09 -23.05
N PHE A 38 4.49 -23.70 -22.71
CA PHE A 38 3.18 -23.08 -22.86
C PHE A 38 2.96 -21.90 -21.89
N ILE A 39 3.47 -21.94 -20.66
CA ILE A 39 3.30 -20.85 -19.68
C ILE A 39 4.07 -19.62 -20.15
N VAL A 40 5.30 -19.82 -20.62
CA VAL A 40 6.11 -18.75 -21.22
C VAL A 40 5.40 -18.15 -22.42
N SER A 41 4.89 -18.99 -23.32
CA SER A 41 4.15 -18.56 -24.52
C SER A 41 2.89 -17.76 -24.16
N PHE A 42 2.14 -18.20 -23.14
CA PHE A 42 0.97 -17.49 -22.62
C PHE A 42 1.34 -16.11 -22.08
N LEU A 43 2.38 -16.03 -21.24
CA LEU A 43 2.82 -14.76 -20.64
C LEU A 43 3.30 -13.75 -21.69
N GLN A 44 3.93 -14.22 -22.78
CA GLN A 44 4.31 -13.35 -23.89
C GLN A 44 3.09 -12.86 -24.67
N LYS A 45 2.20 -13.77 -25.07
CA LYS A 45 1.07 -13.46 -25.97
C LYS A 45 -0.06 -12.71 -25.27
N SER A 46 -0.50 -13.21 -24.12
CA SER A 46 -1.67 -12.66 -23.40
C SER A 46 -1.29 -11.52 -22.46
N CYS A 47 -0.13 -11.60 -21.81
CA CYS A 47 0.29 -10.59 -20.81
C CYS A 47 1.28 -9.56 -21.38
N GLY A 48 1.82 -9.76 -22.60
CA GLY A 48 2.74 -8.83 -23.26
C GLY A 48 4.15 -8.80 -22.67
N LEU A 49 4.58 -9.86 -21.99
CA LEU A 49 5.93 -9.96 -21.40
C LEU A 49 6.98 -10.21 -22.49
N SER A 50 8.21 -9.75 -22.25
CA SER A 50 9.37 -10.21 -23.03
C SER A 50 9.66 -11.68 -22.73
N LEU A 51 10.44 -12.35 -23.58
CA LEU A 51 10.84 -13.74 -23.34
C LEU A 51 11.51 -13.92 -21.98
N GLU A 52 12.45 -13.02 -21.63
CA GLU A 52 13.17 -13.07 -20.35
C GLU A 52 12.25 -12.88 -19.14
N SER A 53 11.36 -11.86 -19.18
CA SER A 53 10.39 -11.64 -18.11
C SER A 53 9.40 -12.79 -18.00
N ALA A 54 8.98 -13.39 -19.12
CA ALA A 54 8.08 -14.54 -19.13
C ALA A 54 8.74 -15.80 -18.54
N ILE A 55 10.02 -16.06 -18.86
CA ILE A 55 10.80 -17.15 -18.24
C ILE A 55 10.95 -16.91 -16.73
N SER A 56 11.25 -15.69 -16.31
CA SER A 56 11.36 -15.35 -14.88
C SER A 56 10.02 -15.49 -14.14
N ALA A 57 8.93 -15.02 -14.74
CA ALA A 57 7.59 -15.06 -14.18
C ALA A 57 7.03 -16.49 -14.09
N SER A 58 7.23 -17.31 -15.12
CA SER A 58 6.77 -18.71 -15.15
C SER A 58 7.38 -19.59 -14.07
N LYS A 59 8.56 -19.25 -13.53
CA LYS A 59 9.12 -19.92 -12.35
C LYS A 59 8.37 -19.63 -11.04
N LYS A 60 7.55 -18.58 -11.03
CA LYS A 60 6.80 -18.12 -9.83
C LYS A 60 5.31 -18.47 -9.87
N VAL A 61 4.82 -19.04 -10.98
CA VAL A 61 3.40 -19.34 -11.17
C VAL A 61 3.24 -20.68 -11.89
N ASN A 62 2.34 -21.52 -11.39
CA ASN A 62 1.98 -22.76 -12.08
C ASN A 62 0.58 -22.62 -12.67
N ILE A 63 0.50 -22.35 -13.97
CA ILE A 63 -0.76 -22.23 -14.69
C ILE A 63 -1.12 -23.59 -15.25
N VAL A 64 -2.09 -24.30 -14.68
CA VAL A 64 -2.56 -25.59 -15.23
C VAL A 64 -3.59 -25.39 -16.35
N SER A 65 -4.38 -24.31 -16.25
CA SER A 65 -5.39 -23.91 -17.25
C SER A 65 -5.34 -22.42 -17.48
N THR A 66 -5.47 -21.99 -18.73
CA THR A 66 -5.44 -20.58 -19.13
C THR A 66 -6.77 -19.85 -18.91
N LYS A 67 -7.85 -20.55 -18.55
CA LYS A 67 -9.18 -19.95 -18.34
C LYS A 67 -9.13 -18.85 -17.26
N ASN A 68 -8.64 -19.17 -16.06
CA ASN A 68 -8.56 -18.20 -14.96
C ASN A 68 -7.59 -17.04 -15.26
N PRO A 69 -6.34 -17.28 -15.70
CA PRO A 69 -5.43 -16.20 -16.09
C PRO A 69 -5.97 -15.27 -17.18
N ASN A 70 -6.68 -15.80 -18.19
CA ASN A 70 -7.30 -14.96 -19.23
C ASN A 70 -8.40 -14.08 -18.63
N SER A 71 -9.26 -14.65 -17.79
CA SER A 71 -10.32 -13.88 -17.11
C SER A 71 -9.74 -12.80 -16.18
N VAL A 72 -8.60 -13.05 -15.52
CA VAL A 72 -7.91 -12.02 -14.72
C VAL A 72 -7.41 -10.88 -15.62
N VAL A 73 -6.78 -11.18 -16.75
CA VAL A 73 -6.34 -10.15 -17.70
C VAL A 73 -7.54 -9.35 -18.24
N GLU A 74 -8.61 -10.04 -18.63
CA GLU A 74 -9.84 -9.42 -19.13
C GLU A 74 -10.51 -8.52 -18.08
N LEU A 75 -10.59 -8.95 -16.82
CA LEU A 75 -11.11 -8.14 -15.72
C LEU A 75 -10.30 -6.85 -15.56
N LEU A 76 -8.96 -6.96 -15.49
CA LEU A 76 -8.08 -5.79 -15.37
C LEU A 76 -8.28 -4.82 -16.53
N THR A 77 -8.37 -5.33 -17.77
CA THR A 77 -8.62 -4.49 -18.95
C THR A 77 -10.02 -3.85 -18.94
N THR A 78 -11.03 -4.57 -18.45
CA THR A 78 -12.41 -4.06 -18.32
C THR A 78 -12.47 -2.88 -17.34
N HIS A 79 -11.68 -2.90 -16.26
CA HIS A 79 -11.49 -1.77 -15.34
C HIS A 79 -10.52 -0.70 -15.87
N GLY A 80 -10.22 -0.72 -17.18
CA GLY A 80 -9.45 0.32 -17.87
C GLY A 80 -7.94 0.25 -17.68
N LEU A 81 -7.39 -0.84 -17.15
CA LEU A 81 -5.93 -1.02 -17.11
C LEU A 81 -5.40 -1.33 -18.51
N THR A 82 -4.44 -0.51 -18.95
CA THR A 82 -3.74 -0.71 -20.22
C THR A 82 -2.87 -1.97 -20.21
N GLN A 83 -2.49 -2.45 -21.39
CA GLN A 83 -1.55 -3.57 -21.54
C GLN A 83 -0.22 -3.31 -20.82
N THR A 84 0.23 -2.05 -20.75
CA THR A 84 1.45 -1.66 -20.02
C THR A 84 1.29 -1.87 -18.52
N HIS A 85 0.13 -1.51 -17.95
CA HIS A 85 -0.17 -1.80 -16.55
C HIS A 85 -0.19 -3.32 -16.31
N VAL A 86 -0.96 -4.07 -17.11
CA VAL A 86 -1.05 -5.54 -16.99
C VAL A 86 0.33 -6.18 -17.05
N LYS A 87 1.15 -5.84 -18.05
CA LYS A 87 2.52 -6.31 -18.17
C LYS A 87 3.33 -6.07 -16.90
N SER A 88 3.24 -4.87 -16.32
CA SER A 88 3.99 -4.50 -15.12
C SER A 88 3.53 -5.27 -13.88
N LEU A 89 2.21 -5.41 -13.70
CA LEU A 89 1.62 -6.20 -12.60
C LEU A 89 2.04 -7.67 -12.68
N ILE A 90 1.91 -8.30 -13.86
CA ILE A 90 2.23 -9.71 -14.03
C ILE A 90 3.75 -9.96 -13.96
N THR A 91 4.58 -9.02 -14.43
CA THR A 91 6.04 -9.13 -14.28
C THR A 91 6.46 -9.09 -12.81
N SER A 92 5.88 -8.16 -12.04
CA SER A 92 6.22 -8.02 -10.61
C SER A 92 5.61 -9.12 -9.74
N ARG A 93 4.38 -9.55 -10.05
CA ARG A 93 3.63 -10.54 -9.29
C ARG A 93 2.83 -11.50 -10.18
N PRO A 94 3.49 -12.53 -10.76
CA PRO A 94 2.84 -13.50 -11.65
C PRO A 94 1.69 -14.28 -11.01
N VAL A 95 1.76 -14.49 -9.68
CA VAL A 95 0.72 -15.21 -8.91
C VAL A 95 -0.64 -14.50 -8.92
N LEU A 96 -0.70 -13.21 -9.28
CA LEU A 96 -1.96 -12.48 -9.45
C LEU A 96 -2.89 -13.15 -10.47
N LEU A 97 -2.33 -13.84 -11.48
CA LEU A 97 -3.09 -14.60 -12.48
C LEU A 97 -3.86 -15.80 -11.90
N LEU A 98 -3.56 -16.19 -10.66
CA LEU A 98 -4.20 -17.29 -9.96
C LEU A 98 -5.16 -16.80 -8.86
N ALA A 99 -5.28 -15.48 -8.66
CA ALA A 99 -6.17 -14.93 -7.65
C ALA A 99 -7.64 -15.18 -8.00
N ASP A 100 -8.48 -15.16 -6.96
CA ASP A 100 -9.93 -15.30 -7.11
C ASP A 100 -10.52 -14.00 -7.69
N LEU A 101 -11.22 -14.13 -8.82
CA LEU A 101 -11.82 -13.02 -9.54
C LEU A 101 -12.97 -12.39 -8.75
N ASP A 102 -13.91 -13.22 -8.29
CA ASP A 102 -15.21 -12.77 -7.80
C ASP A 102 -15.17 -12.37 -6.33
N ASN A 103 -14.33 -13.04 -5.53
CA ASN A 103 -14.25 -12.85 -4.09
C ASN A 103 -13.09 -11.93 -3.67
N THR A 104 -12.10 -11.71 -4.55
CA THR A 104 -10.90 -10.95 -4.19
C THR A 104 -10.64 -9.78 -5.14
N LEU A 105 -10.41 -10.04 -6.43
CA LEU A 105 -9.96 -9.00 -7.35
C LEU A 105 -11.05 -7.98 -7.67
N LYS A 106 -12.23 -8.44 -8.09
CA LYS A 106 -13.32 -7.58 -8.53
C LYS A 106 -13.85 -6.69 -7.40
N PRO A 107 -14.15 -7.20 -6.18
CA PRO A 107 -14.61 -6.34 -5.09
C PRO A 107 -13.58 -5.25 -4.72
N ASN A 108 -12.29 -5.58 -4.77
CA ASN A 108 -11.24 -4.60 -4.48
C ASN A 108 -11.11 -3.52 -5.58
N LEU A 109 -11.24 -3.89 -6.85
CA LEU A 109 -11.26 -2.93 -7.97
C LEU A 109 -12.43 -1.97 -7.83
N GLU A 110 -13.64 -2.50 -7.63
CA GLU A 110 -14.86 -1.71 -7.45
C GLU A 110 -14.78 -0.79 -6.21
N LEU A 111 -14.17 -1.28 -5.12
CA LEU A 111 -13.92 -0.46 -3.94
C LEU A 111 -12.99 0.72 -4.24
N PHE A 112 -11.87 0.50 -4.94
CA PHE A 112 -10.99 1.61 -5.30
C PHE A 112 -11.65 2.60 -6.26
N GLU A 113 -12.47 2.13 -7.20
CA GLU A 113 -13.29 3.02 -8.04
C GLU A 113 -14.27 3.85 -7.20
N SER A 114 -14.91 3.25 -6.19
CA SER A 114 -15.80 3.97 -5.27
C SER A 114 -15.08 5.04 -4.44
N LEU A 115 -13.78 4.88 -4.19
CA LEU A 115 -12.91 5.88 -3.56
C LEU A 115 -12.42 6.97 -4.53
N GLY A 116 -12.92 6.97 -5.77
CA GLY A 116 -12.63 7.98 -6.78
C GLY A 116 -11.40 7.71 -7.64
N PHE A 117 -10.85 6.49 -7.63
CA PHE A 117 -9.73 6.16 -8.53
C PHE A 117 -10.22 6.05 -9.98
N SER A 118 -9.69 6.91 -10.84
CA SER A 118 -9.75 6.71 -12.29
C SER A 118 -8.87 5.53 -12.71
N SER A 119 -9.17 4.90 -13.86
CA SER A 119 -8.36 3.81 -14.44
C SER A 119 -6.86 4.12 -14.51
N THR A 120 -6.51 5.37 -14.82
CA THR A 120 -5.11 5.83 -14.85
C THR A 120 -4.49 5.88 -13.45
N SER A 121 -5.19 6.44 -12.47
CA SER A 121 -4.71 6.48 -11.08
C SER A 121 -4.66 5.09 -10.44
N LEU A 122 -5.63 4.24 -10.74
CA LEU A 122 -5.69 2.84 -10.35
C LEU A 122 -4.48 2.08 -10.90
N GLY A 123 -4.23 2.17 -12.21
CA GLY A 123 -3.05 1.56 -12.84
C GLY A 123 -1.73 2.03 -12.21
N LYS A 124 -1.56 3.34 -11.97
CA LYS A 124 -0.37 3.88 -11.28
C LYS A 124 -0.22 3.36 -9.86
N MET A 125 -1.32 3.28 -9.10
CA MET A 125 -1.36 2.79 -7.72
C MET A 125 -0.98 1.31 -7.65
N LEU A 126 -1.57 0.48 -8.51
CA LEU A 126 -1.31 -0.95 -8.58
C LEU A 126 0.11 -1.28 -9.05
N THR A 127 0.68 -0.46 -9.94
CA THR A 127 2.07 -0.62 -10.38
C THR A 127 3.07 -0.44 -9.23
N LYS A 128 2.71 0.32 -8.18
CA LYS A 128 3.54 0.46 -6.97
C LYS A 128 3.47 -0.79 -6.08
N ASP A 129 2.28 -1.35 -5.90
CA ASP A 129 2.11 -2.58 -5.13
C ASP A 129 0.86 -3.37 -5.57
N PRO A 130 1.00 -4.40 -6.43
CA PRO A 130 -0.13 -5.18 -6.91
C PRO A 130 -0.83 -5.98 -5.80
N ARG A 131 -0.14 -6.23 -4.68
CA ARG A 131 -0.67 -7.06 -3.58
C ARG A 131 -1.91 -6.44 -2.92
N VAL A 132 -2.11 -5.13 -3.11
CA VAL A 132 -3.30 -4.44 -2.61
C VAL A 132 -4.60 -5.04 -3.18
N LEU A 133 -4.58 -5.61 -4.40
CA LEU A 133 -5.74 -6.29 -4.98
C LEU A 133 -6.05 -7.63 -4.35
N GLU A 134 -5.09 -8.23 -3.66
CA GLU A 134 -5.25 -9.50 -2.95
C GLU A 134 -5.45 -9.31 -1.44
N SER A 135 -5.59 -8.04 -1.00
CA SER A 135 -5.79 -7.70 0.40
C SER A 135 -7.27 -7.71 0.79
N ASP A 136 -7.54 -7.69 2.09
CA ASP A 136 -8.85 -7.33 2.60
C ASP A 136 -8.98 -5.79 2.63
N ALA A 137 -9.20 -5.22 1.45
CA ALA A 137 -9.18 -3.77 1.29
C ALA A 137 -10.37 -3.09 1.96
N TYR A 138 -11.49 -3.79 2.04
CA TYR A 138 -12.70 -3.29 2.68
C TYR A 138 -12.47 -3.03 4.17
N THR A 139 -11.90 -4.00 4.89
CA THR A 139 -11.60 -3.84 6.33
C THR A 139 -10.69 -2.65 6.60
N VAL A 140 -9.70 -2.40 5.74
CA VAL A 140 -8.76 -1.27 5.90
C VAL A 140 -9.44 0.07 5.63
N VAL A 141 -10.28 0.15 4.59
CA VAL A 141 -11.04 1.37 4.26
C VAL A 141 -12.05 1.70 5.37
N GLU A 142 -12.82 0.71 5.82
CA GLU A 142 -13.80 0.89 6.90
C GLU A 142 -13.12 1.26 8.21
N PHE A 143 -11.94 0.70 8.50
CA PHE A 143 -11.15 1.13 9.64
C PHE A 143 -10.85 2.63 9.60
N PHE A 144 -10.36 3.15 8.47
CA PHE A 144 -10.04 4.58 8.36
C PHE A 144 -11.29 5.45 8.41
N ARG A 145 -12.39 5.06 7.76
CA ARG A 145 -13.69 5.76 7.85
C ARG A 145 -14.18 5.86 9.30
N ALA A 146 -14.11 4.76 10.04
CA ALA A 146 -14.49 4.71 11.45
C ALA A 146 -13.62 5.58 12.38
N HIS A 147 -12.47 6.06 11.89
CA HIS A 147 -11.56 6.97 12.62
C HIS A 147 -11.53 8.38 12.01
N GLY A 148 -12.58 8.76 11.27
CA GLY A 148 -12.82 10.13 10.81
C GLY A 148 -12.09 10.51 9.52
N PHE A 149 -11.54 9.55 8.78
CA PHE A 149 -10.94 9.83 7.47
C PHE A 149 -12.03 9.89 6.40
N SER A 150 -11.98 10.92 5.55
CA SER A 150 -12.81 11.00 4.35
C SER A 150 -12.29 10.08 3.24
N ASP A 151 -13.16 9.71 2.29
CA ASP A 151 -12.78 8.90 1.13
C ASP A 151 -11.64 9.54 0.32
N GLN A 152 -11.61 10.87 0.22
CA GLN A 152 -10.49 11.58 -0.41
C GLN A 152 -9.17 11.38 0.36
N GLN A 153 -9.19 11.46 1.69
CA GLN A 153 -8.00 11.22 2.52
C GLN A 153 -7.54 9.77 2.42
N ILE A 154 -8.48 8.81 2.35
CA ILE A 154 -8.17 7.40 2.14
C ILE A 154 -7.56 7.20 0.74
N SER A 155 -8.12 7.82 -0.29
CA SER A 155 -7.57 7.80 -1.64
C SER A 155 -6.13 8.33 -1.69
N ASP A 156 -5.85 9.44 -1.00
CA ASP A 156 -4.50 10.02 -0.89
C ASP A 156 -3.52 9.07 -0.17
N LEU A 157 -3.95 8.42 0.92
CA LEU A 157 -3.19 7.39 1.64
C LEU A 157 -2.84 6.23 0.71
N THR A 158 -3.84 5.68 0.04
CA THR A 158 -3.74 4.51 -0.84
C THR A 158 -2.84 4.80 -2.04
N MET A 159 -3.00 5.96 -2.67
CA MET A 159 -2.17 6.36 -3.80
C MET A 159 -0.70 6.52 -3.43
N LYS A 160 -0.40 7.01 -2.22
CA LYS A 160 0.97 7.19 -1.72
C LYS A 160 1.58 5.90 -1.17
N ARG A 161 0.81 5.09 -0.43
CA ARG A 161 1.25 3.87 0.27
C ARG A 161 0.19 2.76 0.18
N PRO A 162 0.07 2.07 -0.98
CA PRO A 162 -0.84 0.93 -1.09
C PRO A 162 -0.44 -0.23 -0.16
N THR A 163 0.84 -0.27 0.26
CA THR A 163 1.38 -1.17 1.27
C THR A 163 0.61 -1.17 2.59
N LEU A 164 -0.11 -0.10 2.93
CA LEU A 164 -0.93 -0.01 4.14
C LEU A 164 -2.01 -1.09 4.22
N TYR A 165 -2.47 -1.58 3.07
CA TYR A 165 -3.49 -2.62 2.97
C TYR A 165 -2.99 -4.02 3.34
N LEU A 166 -1.68 -4.18 3.52
CA LEU A 166 -1.04 -5.45 3.88
C LEU A 166 -0.85 -5.60 5.40
N PHE A 167 -1.32 -4.62 6.19
CA PHE A 167 -1.28 -4.65 7.64
C PHE A 167 -2.68 -4.90 8.21
N ASN A 168 -2.76 -5.54 9.38
CA ASN A 168 -4.01 -5.53 10.13
C ASN A 168 -4.20 -4.15 10.74
N ALA A 169 -5.20 -3.43 10.25
CA ALA A 169 -5.46 -2.05 10.62
C ALA A 169 -5.70 -1.89 12.13
N HIS A 170 -6.46 -2.79 12.75
CA HIS A 170 -6.74 -2.76 14.19
C HIS A 170 -5.50 -3.02 15.04
N LYS A 171 -4.61 -3.92 14.61
CA LYS A 171 -3.40 -4.25 15.37
C LYS A 171 -2.30 -3.20 15.21
N ILE A 172 -2.18 -2.63 14.01
CA ILE A 172 -1.02 -1.79 13.64
C ILE A 172 -1.37 -0.30 13.67
N PHE A 173 -2.52 0.11 13.15
CA PHE A 173 -2.86 1.53 13.02
C PHE A 173 -3.60 2.04 14.25
N LYS A 174 -4.51 1.27 14.83
CA LYS A 174 -5.29 1.69 16.01
C LYS A 174 -4.41 2.22 17.16
N PRO A 175 -3.34 1.52 17.60
CA PRO A 175 -2.52 2.03 18.70
C PRO A 175 -1.81 3.35 18.36
N LYS A 176 -1.50 3.59 17.08
CA LYS A 176 -0.88 4.84 16.61
C LYS A 176 -1.88 5.99 16.64
N LEU A 177 -3.10 5.76 16.18
CA LEU A 177 -4.18 6.76 16.25
C LEU A 177 -4.50 7.11 17.70
N GLU A 178 -4.60 6.11 18.58
CA GLU A 178 -4.81 6.32 20.02
C GLU A 178 -3.67 7.10 20.67
N PHE A 179 -2.41 6.81 20.30
CA PHE A 179 -1.28 7.60 20.74
C PHE A 179 -1.39 9.06 20.31
N PHE A 180 -1.70 9.36 19.04
CA PHE A 180 -1.87 10.73 18.59
C PHE A 180 -3.04 11.45 19.29
N ARG A 181 -4.16 10.76 19.55
CA ARG A 181 -5.25 11.31 20.36
C ARG A 181 -4.81 11.61 21.79
N SER A 182 -3.99 10.76 22.40
CA SER A 182 -3.47 10.97 23.75
C SER A 182 -2.56 12.20 23.88
N LEU A 183 -1.98 12.65 22.76
CA LEU A 183 -1.23 13.91 22.70
C LEU A 183 -2.14 15.15 22.60
N GLY A 184 -3.45 14.97 22.40
CA GLY A 184 -4.42 16.07 22.25
C GLY A 184 -4.77 16.44 20.80
N LEU A 185 -4.43 15.60 19.82
CA LEU A 185 -4.88 15.80 18.43
C LEU A 185 -6.32 15.30 18.25
N SER A 186 -7.14 16.11 17.58
CA SER A 186 -8.48 15.70 17.15
C SER A 186 -8.42 14.70 15.99
N GLU A 187 -9.51 13.95 15.77
CA GLU A 187 -9.59 12.98 14.67
C GLU A 187 -9.33 13.62 13.30
N LEU A 188 -9.87 14.82 13.07
CA LEU A 188 -9.69 15.56 11.83
C LEU A 188 -8.22 15.98 11.61
N GLU A 189 -7.52 16.39 12.66
CA GLU A 189 -6.10 16.72 12.59
C GLU A 189 -5.25 15.47 12.32
N ILE A 190 -5.56 14.35 12.98
CA ILE A 190 -4.90 13.06 12.75
C ILE A 190 -5.09 12.62 11.30
N ALA A 191 -6.33 12.67 10.80
CA ALA A 191 -6.64 12.29 9.42
C ALA A 191 -5.87 13.15 8.41
N LYS A 192 -5.81 14.47 8.63
CA LYS A 192 -5.04 15.39 7.77
C LYS A 192 -3.54 15.12 7.78
N ILE A 193 -2.95 14.92 8.97
CA ILE A 193 -1.52 14.65 9.11
C ILE A 193 -1.16 13.35 8.40
N LEU A 194 -1.92 12.29 8.66
CA LEU A 194 -1.61 10.96 8.14
C LEU A 194 -1.91 10.81 6.65
N SER A 195 -2.96 11.46 6.11
CA SER A 195 -3.18 11.49 4.65
C SER A 195 -2.12 12.30 3.91
N THR A 196 -1.55 13.31 4.56
CA THR A 196 -0.41 14.06 4.02
C THR A 196 0.85 13.21 4.05
N GLU A 197 1.14 12.56 5.19
CA GLU A 197 2.37 11.80 5.45
C GLU A 197 2.11 10.33 5.86
N PRO A 198 1.61 9.48 4.94
CA PRO A 198 1.21 8.11 5.24
C PRO A 198 2.34 7.20 5.73
N TYR A 199 3.60 7.54 5.46
CA TYR A 199 4.74 6.73 5.92
C TYR A 199 4.80 6.62 7.45
N ILE A 200 4.18 7.54 8.19
CA ILE A 200 4.09 7.50 9.65
C ILE A 200 3.41 6.19 10.09
N LEU A 201 2.41 5.72 9.34
CA LEU A 201 1.71 4.47 9.63
C LEU A 201 2.55 3.21 9.39
N GLU A 202 3.68 3.30 8.69
CA GLU A 202 4.63 2.19 8.53
C GLU A 202 5.74 2.18 9.60
N ARG A 203 5.85 3.26 10.39
CA ARG A 203 6.83 3.39 11.47
C ARG A 203 6.40 2.60 12.70
N SER A 204 7.36 2.07 13.47
CA SER A 204 7.07 1.43 14.76
C SER A 204 6.57 2.48 15.76
N LEU A 205 5.49 2.17 16.46
CA LEU A 205 4.96 3.07 17.47
C LEU A 205 5.97 3.23 18.62
N GLU A 206 6.45 2.11 19.14
CA GLU A 206 7.29 1.98 20.33
C GLU A 206 8.72 2.44 20.07
N ASN A 207 9.28 2.08 18.90
CA ASN A 207 10.69 2.33 18.62
C ASN A 207 10.92 3.64 17.86
N GLN A 208 9.92 4.23 17.21
CA GLN A 208 10.12 5.41 16.37
C GLN A 208 9.21 6.57 16.72
N ILE A 209 7.89 6.34 16.72
CA ILE A 209 6.94 7.45 16.88
C ILE A 209 7.02 8.02 18.30
N ILE A 210 6.94 7.17 19.33
CA ILE A 210 7.02 7.59 20.73
C ILE A 210 8.36 8.28 21.04
N PRO A 211 9.54 7.68 20.73
CA PRO A 211 10.82 8.34 20.95
C PRO A 211 10.96 9.67 20.20
N CYS A 212 10.45 9.76 18.96
CA CYS A 212 10.46 11.01 18.20
C CYS A 212 9.68 12.12 18.90
N VAL A 213 8.50 11.81 19.43
CA VAL A 213 7.68 12.78 20.17
C VAL A 213 8.33 13.15 21.50
N GLN A 214 8.93 12.20 22.20
CA GLN A 214 9.66 12.45 23.45
C GLN A 214 10.85 13.39 23.23
N GLU A 215 11.60 13.21 22.14
CA GLU A 215 12.72 14.08 21.80
C GLU A 215 12.22 15.49 21.42
N LEU A 216 11.13 15.60 20.66
CA LEU A 216 10.48 16.89 20.40
C LEU A 216 10.04 17.57 21.69
N ARG A 217 9.47 16.82 22.64
CA ARG A 217 9.08 17.33 23.96
C ARG A 217 10.30 17.83 24.75
N ARG A 218 11.43 17.12 24.68
CA ARG A 218 12.69 17.54 25.33
C ARG A 218 13.21 18.87 24.76
N ILE A 219 13.10 19.07 23.46
CA ILE A 219 13.56 20.28 22.77
C ILE A 219 12.59 21.46 22.98
N LEU A 220 11.28 21.20 22.90
CA LEU A 220 10.23 22.21 22.90
C LEU A 220 9.61 22.46 24.29
N GLY A 221 10.00 21.69 25.30
CA GLY A 221 9.66 21.85 26.70
C GLY A 221 8.34 21.22 27.13
N ASN A 222 7.30 21.22 26.28
CA ASN A 222 5.99 20.67 26.62
C ASN A 222 5.20 20.17 25.39
N ASP A 223 4.11 19.43 25.62
CA ASP A 223 3.27 18.88 24.55
C ASP A 223 2.55 19.95 23.73
N GLU A 224 2.16 21.07 24.33
CA GLU A 224 1.50 22.15 23.62
C GLU A 224 2.39 22.71 22.50
N ASN A 225 3.68 22.91 22.79
CA ASN A 225 4.66 23.37 21.81
C ASN A 225 4.94 22.32 20.74
N VAL A 226 4.96 21.03 21.10
CA VAL A 226 5.06 19.93 20.13
C VAL A 226 3.87 19.94 19.17
N LEU A 227 2.65 20.06 19.69
CA LEU A 227 1.44 20.14 18.86
C LEU A 227 1.44 21.36 17.96
N LYS A 228 1.80 22.54 18.47
CA LYS A 228 1.92 23.77 17.65
C LYS A 228 2.92 23.56 16.51
N ALA A 229 4.07 22.97 16.79
CA ALA A 229 5.10 22.68 15.80
C ALA A 229 4.64 21.65 14.74
N ILE A 230 3.90 20.62 15.15
CA ILE A 230 3.27 19.66 14.23
C ILE A 230 2.24 20.39 13.36
N LYS A 231 1.28 21.11 13.96
CA LYS A 231 0.21 21.80 13.23
C LYS A 231 0.74 22.82 12.23
N ALA A 232 1.76 23.59 12.60
CA ALA A 232 2.41 24.54 11.69
C ALA A 232 2.94 23.88 10.41
N CYS A 233 3.38 22.61 10.47
CA CYS A 233 3.85 21.89 9.28
C CYS A 233 2.72 21.50 8.30
N TYR A 234 1.49 21.36 8.78
CA TYR A 234 0.38 20.76 8.03
C TYR A 234 -0.79 21.71 7.78
N TRP A 235 -0.86 22.82 8.51
CA TRP A 235 -1.96 23.79 8.45
C TRP A 235 -1.54 25.14 7.86
N ASP A 236 -0.30 25.59 8.12
CA ASP A 236 0.15 26.93 7.69
C ASP A 236 0.75 26.95 6.27
N ASN A 237 0.98 25.79 5.65
CA ASN A 237 1.50 25.66 4.28
C ASN A 237 0.42 25.79 3.18
N GLY A 238 -0.62 26.59 3.42
CA GLY A 238 -1.56 27.03 2.37
C GLY A 238 -0.90 27.87 1.26
N CYS A 239 0.35 28.26 1.45
CA CYS A 239 1.19 28.88 0.44
C CYS A 239 2.53 28.13 0.39
N ILE A 240 2.98 27.80 -0.82
CA ILE A 240 4.30 27.21 -1.14
C ILE A 240 4.37 25.69 -0.89
N MET A 241 3.86 24.90 -1.84
CA MET A 241 4.55 23.72 -2.42
C MET A 241 3.84 23.32 -3.72
N ASN A 242 3.68 24.28 -4.64
CA ASN A 242 3.75 23.99 -6.07
C ASN A 242 5.21 24.14 -6.43
N HIS A 243 5.95 23.04 -6.51
CA HIS A 243 7.14 22.97 -7.35
C HIS A 243 7.23 21.55 -7.90
N GLU A 244 6.83 21.47 -9.17
CA GLU A 244 7.45 20.75 -10.29
C GLU A 244 7.91 19.30 -10.07
#